data_AF-A0A919EJF8-F1
#
_entry.id   AF-A0A919EJF8-F1
#
_cell.length_a   1.000
_cell.length_b   1.000
_cell.length_c   1.000
_cell.angle_alpha   90.00
_cell.angle_beta   90.00
_cell.angle_gamma   90.00
#
_symmetry.space_group_name_H-M   'P 1'
#
loop_
_entity.id
_entity.type
_entity.pdbx_description
1 polymer ?
#
loop_
_entity_poly.entity_id
_entity_poly.type
_entity_poly.pdbx_seq_one_letter_code
_entity_poly.pdbx_strand_id
1 'polypeptide(L)'
;MPRPDPPPSPRPAPPPPWRGLLVRAHDAPGVTLVVRAEGLGDGVLGVAGELARLAGGPEKIAFYGEAPDGGLRYRFVQAMPGGGFDFRAGCGHSLLACVVAYGAPGPVTVRSLTTGDTVLCEPEPGRGAHTLHFLRAPDAPGTLPTGRPRDRLLGVPASLVSYGNPYVFVDARHARTRPHLLALRAEAARLLGHPPGSALPKIAAVGEAPDGGLSVRALTVGGWHPRLALTGAAALAAAGALEGTVVPPVRGPVRTPGGTVTVSAGPDRVSVHHKRATVTGTWELPWRIHAKA
;
A
#
# COMPACT_ATOMS: atom_id res chain seq x y z
N MET A 1 24.85 5.02 68.59
CA MET A 1 23.63 5.14 67.76
C MET A 1 23.98 4.75 66.34
N PRO A 2 23.32 3.73 65.75
CA PRO A 2 23.58 3.35 64.36
C PRO A 2 23.09 4.47 63.42
N ARG A 3 23.88 4.78 62.38
CA ARG A 3 23.49 5.75 61.36
C ARG A 3 22.26 5.22 60.62
N PRO A 4 21.22 6.05 60.37
CA PRO A 4 20.09 5.64 59.56
C PRO A 4 20.57 5.36 58.14
N ASP A 5 20.08 4.26 57.56
CA ASP A 5 20.36 3.92 56.17
C ASP A 5 19.89 5.03 55.24
N PRO A 6 20.66 5.34 54.18
CA PRO A 6 20.24 6.31 53.19
C PRO A 6 18.92 5.85 52.55
N PRO A 7 17.99 6.79 52.28
CA PRO A 7 16.73 6.45 51.66
C PRO A 7 16.98 5.75 50.31
N PRO A 8 16.18 4.72 49.96
CA PRO A 8 16.33 4.04 48.70
C PRO A 8 16.22 5.04 47.55
N SER A 9 17.17 4.99 46.63
CA SER A 9 17.18 5.86 45.46
C SER A 9 15.83 5.72 44.73
N PRO A 10 15.21 6.84 44.31
CA PRO A 10 13.95 6.78 43.60
C PRO A 10 14.11 5.89 42.37
N ARG A 11 13.21 4.91 42.23
CA ARG A 11 13.19 4.06 41.03
C ARG A 11 13.06 4.98 39.81
N PRO A 12 13.88 4.82 38.78
CA PRO A 12 13.74 5.61 37.57
C PRO A 12 12.32 5.45 37.02
N ALA A 13 11.73 6.57 36.61
CA ALA A 13 10.42 6.56 35.99
C ALA A 13 10.45 5.62 34.77
N PRO A 14 9.41 4.81 34.54
CA PRO A 14 9.36 3.96 33.36
C PRO A 14 9.47 4.84 32.09
N PRO A 15 10.17 4.38 31.05
CA PRO A 15 10.27 5.14 29.81
C PRO A 15 8.87 5.38 29.22
N PRO A 16 8.64 6.54 28.58
CA PRO A 16 7.34 6.86 28.00
C PRO A 16 6.95 5.82 26.93
N PRO A 17 5.65 5.54 26.75
CA PRO A 17 5.18 4.64 25.71
C PRO A 17 5.53 5.21 24.34
N TRP A 18 5.86 4.31 23.42
CA TRP A 18 6.06 4.67 22.03
C TRP A 18 4.78 5.20 21.40
N ARG A 19 4.88 6.14 20.46
CA ARG A 19 3.71 6.75 19.80
C ARG A 19 3.81 6.61 18.28
N GLY A 20 2.75 6.07 17.68
CA GLY A 20 2.51 6.12 16.24
C GLY A 20 1.55 7.24 15.88
N LEU A 21 1.51 7.59 14.59
CA LEU A 21 0.53 8.52 14.04
C LEU A 21 -0.58 7.74 13.34
N LEU A 22 -1.82 8.19 13.48
CA LEU A 22 -2.92 7.73 12.66
C LEU A 22 -3.04 8.67 11.47
N VAL A 23 -2.91 8.13 10.27
CA VAL A 23 -2.93 8.92 9.03
C VAL A 23 -3.95 8.36 8.07
N ARG A 24 -4.86 9.21 7.60
CA ARG A 24 -5.91 8.86 6.63
C ARG A 24 -5.54 9.41 5.26
N ALA A 25 -5.19 8.53 4.33
CA ALA A 25 -5.23 8.86 2.91
C ALA A 25 -6.69 8.95 2.45
N HIS A 26 -7.06 10.01 1.72
CA HIS A 26 -8.46 10.34 1.43
C HIS A 26 -9.16 9.27 0.57
N ASP A 27 -8.41 8.58 -0.29
CA ASP A 27 -8.91 7.52 -1.18
C ASP A 27 -8.87 6.12 -0.55
N ALA A 28 -8.32 5.99 0.65
CA ALA A 28 -8.10 4.71 1.29
C ALA A 28 -9.35 4.21 2.03
N PRO A 29 -9.59 2.89 2.08
CA PRO A 29 -10.72 2.31 2.81
C PRO A 29 -10.62 2.45 4.35
N GLY A 30 -9.52 2.98 4.88
CA GLY A 30 -9.29 3.08 6.32
C GLY A 30 -7.98 3.79 6.65
N VAL A 31 -7.83 4.16 7.93
CA VAL A 31 -6.63 4.82 8.48
C VAL A 31 -5.43 3.88 8.48
N THR A 32 -4.22 4.43 8.42
CA THR A 32 -2.97 3.70 8.61
C THR A 32 -2.35 4.14 9.93
N LEU A 33 -1.97 3.19 10.78
CA LEU A 33 -1.04 3.41 11.87
C LEU A 33 0.37 3.48 11.30
N VAL A 34 0.98 4.66 11.38
CA VAL A 34 2.33 4.91 10.90
C VAL A 34 3.28 4.95 12.09
N VAL A 35 4.31 4.12 12.06
CA VAL A 35 5.31 3.99 13.11
C VAL A 35 6.68 4.30 12.53
N ARG A 36 7.37 5.30 13.10
CA ARG A 36 8.77 5.56 12.79
C ARG A 36 9.61 4.43 13.40
N ALA A 37 10.45 3.77 12.62
CA ALA A 37 11.15 2.55 13.01
C ALA A 37 12.52 2.82 13.66
N GLU A 38 12.99 4.08 13.61
CA GLU A 38 14.22 4.54 14.26
C GLU A 38 14.07 4.47 15.78
N GLY A 39 14.41 3.30 16.32
CA GLY A 39 14.30 2.95 17.73
C GLY A 39 13.88 1.49 17.93
N LEU A 40 13.22 0.88 16.95
CA LEU A 40 12.82 -0.53 17.05
C LEU A 40 14.03 -1.49 17.04
N GLY A 41 15.20 -1.05 16.58
CA GLY A 41 16.43 -1.84 16.52
C GLY A 41 16.55 -2.68 15.25
N ASP A 42 17.78 -3.05 14.88
CA ASP A 42 18.05 -3.89 13.71
C ASP A 42 17.40 -5.27 13.91
N GLY A 43 16.35 -5.55 13.14
CA GLY A 43 15.61 -6.82 13.22
C GLY A 43 14.09 -6.70 13.35
N VAL A 44 13.51 -5.50 13.56
CA VAL A 44 12.04 -5.31 13.71
C VAL A 44 11.28 -5.27 12.38
N LEU A 45 11.71 -6.14 11.47
CA LEU A 45 10.83 -6.66 10.41
C LEU A 45 10.22 -8.02 10.82
N GLY A 46 10.49 -8.50 12.04
CA GLY A 46 9.98 -9.74 12.65
C GLY A 46 8.80 -9.54 13.63
N VAL A 47 7.79 -8.75 13.26
CA VAL A 47 6.83 -8.12 14.18
C VAL A 47 5.60 -8.96 14.55
N ALA A 48 5.53 -10.27 14.29
CA ALA A 48 4.28 -11.02 14.51
C ALA A 48 3.81 -10.99 15.98
N GLY A 49 4.71 -11.25 16.94
CA GLY A 49 4.38 -11.27 18.37
C GLY A 49 4.10 -9.87 18.95
N GLU A 50 4.75 -8.85 18.42
CA GLU A 50 4.54 -7.45 18.82
C GLU A 50 3.27 -6.86 18.22
N LEU A 51 2.97 -7.17 16.96
CA LEU A 51 1.71 -6.80 16.31
C LEU A 51 0.51 -7.50 16.94
N ALA A 52 0.66 -8.72 17.46
CA ALA A 52 -0.40 -9.39 18.20
C ALA A 52 -0.85 -8.57 19.43
N ARG A 53 0.03 -7.74 20.00
CA ARG A 53 -0.31 -6.82 21.10
C ARG A 53 -1.13 -5.60 20.65
N LEU A 54 -1.25 -5.37 19.33
CA LEU A 54 -2.13 -4.35 18.75
C LEU A 54 -3.54 -4.90 18.47
N ALA A 55 -3.95 -6.00 19.13
CA ALA A 55 -5.29 -6.57 18.97
C ALA A 55 -6.40 -5.51 19.15
N GLY A 56 -7.33 -5.43 18.20
CA GLY A 56 -8.37 -4.40 18.15
C GLY A 56 -7.91 -3.03 17.63
N GLY A 57 -6.65 -2.89 17.24
CA GLY A 57 -6.06 -1.68 16.66
C GLY A 57 -6.28 -1.53 15.14
N PRO A 58 -5.60 -0.56 14.52
CA PRO A 58 -5.76 -0.25 13.09
C PRO A 58 -5.44 -1.42 12.16
N GLU A 59 -6.28 -1.65 11.16
CA GLU A 59 -6.13 -2.76 10.21
C GLU A 59 -4.94 -2.60 9.25
N LYS A 60 -4.38 -1.40 9.16
CA LYS A 60 -3.27 -1.04 8.28
C LYS A 60 -2.17 -0.44 9.11
N ILE A 61 -0.98 -1.01 8.98
CA ILE A 61 0.18 -0.59 9.76
C ILE A 61 1.33 -0.37 8.78
N ALA A 62 2.06 0.71 8.96
CA ALA A 62 3.23 1.03 8.16
C ALA A 62 4.39 1.42 9.06
N PHE A 63 5.52 0.77 8.84
CA PHE A 63 6.78 1.12 9.47
C PHE A 63 7.60 1.91 8.46
N TYR A 64 8.26 2.97 8.90
CA TYR A 64 9.16 3.74 8.04
C TYR A 64 10.37 4.25 8.80
N GLY A 65 11.47 4.47 8.10
CA GLY A 65 12.65 5.14 8.66
C GLY A 65 13.49 5.71 7.54
N GLU A 66 14.42 6.58 7.90
CA GLU A 66 15.34 7.19 6.94
C GLU A 66 16.23 6.14 6.28
N ALA A 67 16.48 6.37 5.00
CA ALA A 67 17.38 5.60 4.17
C ALA A 67 18.75 6.32 4.11
N PRO A 68 19.89 5.60 4.08
CA PRO A 68 21.23 6.21 4.00
C PRO A 68 21.45 7.14 2.81
N ASP A 69 20.67 6.97 1.74
CA ASP A 69 20.71 7.74 0.50
C ASP A 69 19.79 8.99 0.51
N GLY A 70 19.24 9.37 1.67
CA GLY A 70 18.46 10.61 1.83
C GLY A 70 16.96 10.49 1.50
N GLY A 71 16.41 9.27 1.48
CA GLY A 71 14.99 9.00 1.33
C GLY A 71 14.37 8.27 2.54
N LEU A 72 13.23 7.62 2.33
CA LEU A 72 12.60 6.74 3.32
C LEU A 72 12.63 5.28 2.88
N ARG A 73 12.79 4.37 3.82
CA ARG A 73 12.46 2.94 3.66
C ARG A 73 11.15 2.69 4.37
N TYR A 74 10.27 1.89 3.76
CA TYR A 74 8.97 1.59 4.37
C TYR A 74 8.58 0.12 4.21
N ARG A 75 7.80 -0.38 5.16
CA ARG A 75 7.14 -1.69 5.10
C ARG A 75 5.68 -1.57 5.50
N PHE A 76 4.80 -2.17 4.70
CA PHE A 76 3.39 -2.29 4.99
C PHE A 76 3.06 -3.62 5.68
N VAL A 77 2.06 -3.59 6.55
CA VAL A 77 1.44 -4.78 7.15
C VAL A 77 -0.07 -4.61 7.11
N GLN A 78 -0.76 -5.62 6.58
CA GLN A 78 -2.21 -5.73 6.59
C GLN A 78 -2.64 -6.66 7.72
N ALA A 79 -3.45 -6.17 8.66
CA ALA A 79 -4.16 -7.06 9.56
C ALA A 79 -5.22 -7.85 8.77
N MET A 80 -5.30 -9.16 9.01
CA MET A 80 -6.20 -10.08 8.34
C MET A 80 -7.42 -10.39 9.23
N PRO A 81 -8.60 -10.61 8.64
CA PRO A 81 -9.75 -11.13 9.39
C PRO A 81 -9.37 -12.40 10.15
N GLY A 82 -9.73 -12.50 11.43
CA GLY A 82 -9.40 -13.66 12.28
C GLY A 82 -8.10 -13.55 13.07
N GLY A 83 -7.41 -12.39 13.07
CA GLY A 83 -6.32 -12.12 14.02
C GLY A 83 -4.90 -12.38 13.50
N GLY A 84 -4.70 -12.45 12.18
CA GLY A 84 -3.39 -12.62 11.55
C GLY A 84 -2.84 -11.35 10.88
N PHE A 85 -1.62 -11.43 10.33
CA PHE A 85 -0.99 -10.34 9.59
C PHE A 85 -0.43 -10.82 8.24
N ASP A 86 -0.62 -10.04 7.18
CA ASP A 86 -0.02 -10.25 5.87
C ASP A 86 1.06 -9.20 5.60
N PHE A 87 2.28 -9.68 5.37
CA PHE A 87 3.47 -8.87 5.14
C PHE A 87 3.88 -8.80 3.66
N ARG A 88 3.16 -9.48 2.77
CA ARG A 88 3.53 -9.65 1.35
C ARG A 88 3.02 -8.51 0.48
N ALA A 89 2.01 -7.78 0.94
CA ALA A 89 1.43 -6.68 0.18
C ALA A 89 2.20 -5.37 0.39
N GLY A 90 2.30 -4.57 -0.66
CA GLY A 90 2.50 -3.14 -0.56
C GLY A 90 1.17 -2.39 -0.38
N CYS A 91 1.25 -1.15 0.08
CA CYS A 91 0.10 -0.24 0.14
C CYS A 91 0.55 1.19 -0.12
N GLY A 92 0.28 1.70 -1.34
CA GLY A 92 0.68 3.04 -1.73
C GLY A 92 0.01 4.15 -0.90
N HIS A 93 -1.20 3.90 -0.38
CA HIS A 93 -1.84 4.83 0.56
C HIS A 93 -1.10 4.92 1.90
N SER A 94 -0.58 3.79 2.38
CA SER A 94 0.21 3.74 3.60
C SER A 94 1.63 4.26 3.38
N LEU A 95 2.18 4.12 2.18
CA LEU A 95 3.41 4.79 1.76
C LEU A 95 3.24 6.32 1.83
N LEU A 96 2.19 6.87 1.20
CA LEU A 96 1.87 8.29 1.29
C LEU A 96 1.65 8.74 2.74
N ALA A 97 1.02 7.89 3.55
CA ALA A 97 0.85 8.16 4.97
C ALA A 97 2.20 8.31 5.71
N CYS A 98 3.21 7.50 5.37
CA CYS A 98 4.57 7.67 5.88
C CYS A 98 5.19 9.01 5.46
N VAL A 99 5.01 9.42 4.19
CA VAL A 99 5.53 10.72 3.71
C VAL A 99 4.88 11.90 4.45
N VAL A 100 3.56 11.87 4.63
CA VAL A 100 2.84 12.90 5.39
C VAL A 100 3.25 12.90 6.88
N ALA A 101 3.48 11.72 7.46
CA ALA A 101 3.98 11.59 8.83
C ALA A 101 5.43 12.08 8.97
N TYR A 102 6.25 11.91 7.93
CA TYR A 102 7.64 12.39 7.90
C TYR A 102 7.71 13.91 7.84
N GLY A 103 6.78 14.54 7.12
CA GLY A 103 6.59 16.00 7.15
C GLY A 103 7.63 16.81 6.39
N ALA A 104 8.36 16.19 5.44
CA ALA A 104 9.30 16.92 4.60
C ALA A 104 8.58 17.93 3.68
N PRO A 105 9.13 19.15 3.48
CA PRO A 105 8.50 20.18 2.64
C PRO A 105 8.70 19.93 1.13
N GLY A 106 9.69 19.14 0.75
CA GLY A 106 10.05 18.84 -0.64
C GLY A 106 9.72 17.41 -1.05
N PRO A 107 10.11 17.02 -2.29
CA PRO A 107 9.95 15.65 -2.76
C PRO A 107 10.65 14.64 -1.86
N VAL A 108 10.04 13.47 -1.66
CA VAL A 108 10.59 12.37 -0.86
C VAL A 108 10.59 11.09 -1.68
N THR A 109 11.76 10.47 -1.81
CA THR A 109 11.88 9.14 -2.39
C THR A 109 11.64 8.09 -1.32
N VAL A 110 10.74 7.14 -1.58
CA VAL A 110 10.39 6.06 -0.66
C VAL A 110 10.66 4.71 -1.31
N ARG A 111 11.47 3.88 -0.64
CA ARG A 111 11.75 2.50 -1.02
C ARG A 111 10.86 1.53 -0.26
N SER A 112 10.04 0.77 -0.98
CA SER A 112 9.23 -0.31 -0.44
C SER A 112 10.11 -1.53 -0.15
N LEU A 113 10.24 -1.91 1.11
CA LEU A 113 10.97 -3.11 1.50
C LEU A 113 10.24 -4.40 1.10
N THR A 114 8.90 -4.34 1.02
CA THR A 114 8.08 -5.50 0.66
C THR A 114 8.12 -5.79 -0.83
N THR A 115 8.05 -4.75 -1.67
CA THR A 115 7.83 -4.90 -3.11
C THR A 115 9.08 -4.59 -3.93
N GLY A 116 10.09 -3.96 -3.31
CA GLY A 116 11.30 -3.48 -3.98
C GLY A 116 11.11 -2.19 -4.78
N ASP A 117 9.87 -1.71 -4.94
CA ASP A 117 9.60 -0.50 -5.72
C ASP A 117 10.18 0.75 -5.05
N THR A 118 10.64 1.67 -5.88
CA THR A 118 11.04 3.03 -5.48
C THR A 118 10.00 4.02 -5.99
N VAL A 119 9.50 4.86 -5.09
CA VAL A 119 8.41 5.80 -5.38
C VAL A 119 8.85 7.20 -4.97
N LEU A 120 8.92 8.13 -5.93
CA LEU A 120 9.09 9.55 -5.64
C LEU A 120 7.71 10.15 -5.32
N CYS A 121 7.56 10.69 -4.12
CA CYS A 121 6.40 11.46 -3.73
C CYS A 121 6.70 12.94 -3.87
N GLU A 122 6.14 13.57 -4.90
CA GLU A 122 6.32 14.98 -5.20
C GLU A 122 5.11 15.78 -4.69
N PRO A 123 5.30 16.76 -3.80
CA PRO A 123 4.21 17.63 -3.35
C PRO A 123 3.72 18.50 -4.52
N GLU A 124 2.42 18.65 -4.65
CA GLU A 124 1.79 19.55 -5.62
C GLU A 124 1.62 20.95 -4.99
N PRO A 125 2.41 21.97 -5.42
CA PRO A 125 2.42 23.28 -4.79
C PRO A 125 1.01 23.92 -4.74
N GLY A 126 0.66 24.49 -3.59
CA GLY A 126 -0.63 25.16 -3.36
C GLY A 126 -1.85 24.23 -3.35
N ARG A 127 -1.68 22.94 -3.60
CA ARG A 127 -2.80 21.97 -3.64
C ARG A 127 -2.91 21.17 -2.37
N GLY A 128 -1.87 20.99 -1.57
CA GLY A 128 -1.90 20.08 -0.41
C GLY A 128 -2.14 18.62 -0.81
N ALA A 129 -1.67 18.26 -2.01
CA ALA A 129 -1.72 16.94 -2.60
C ALA A 129 -0.31 16.52 -3.04
N HIS A 130 -0.16 15.27 -3.43
CA HIS A 130 1.09 14.70 -3.94
C HIS A 130 0.82 13.95 -5.23
N THR A 131 1.77 14.02 -6.15
CA THR A 131 1.90 13.04 -7.22
C THR A 131 2.91 11.99 -6.80
N LEU A 132 2.54 10.71 -6.97
CA LEU A 132 3.42 9.59 -6.67
C LEU A 132 3.92 8.98 -7.99
N HIS A 133 5.22 9.04 -8.20
CA HIS A 133 5.89 8.46 -9.35
C HIS A 133 6.55 7.14 -8.95
N PHE A 134 6.03 6.03 -9.45
CA PHE A 134 6.67 4.73 -9.37
C PHE A 134 7.79 4.69 -10.40
N LEU A 135 9.05 4.76 -9.93
CA LEU A 135 10.26 4.94 -10.74
C LEU A 135 10.70 3.63 -11.37
N ARG A 136 9.92 3.20 -12.37
CA ARG A 136 10.17 2.03 -13.21
C ARG A 136 9.44 2.26 -14.52
N ALA A 137 9.98 1.80 -15.63
CA ALA A 137 9.28 1.83 -16.91
C ALA A 137 8.06 0.87 -16.91
N PRO A 138 6.93 1.22 -17.55
CA PRO A 138 5.78 0.32 -17.67
C PRO A 138 6.11 -1.03 -18.30
N ASP A 139 7.05 -1.08 -19.24
CA ASP A 139 7.50 -2.28 -19.96
C ASP A 139 8.71 -2.97 -19.33
N ALA A 140 9.16 -2.50 -18.16
CA ALA A 140 10.28 -3.11 -17.46
C ALA A 140 10.02 -4.61 -17.15
N PRO A 141 11.07 -5.45 -17.17
CA PRO A 141 10.96 -6.85 -16.79
C PRO A 141 10.27 -7.03 -15.44
N GLY A 142 9.33 -7.99 -15.38
CA GLY A 142 8.53 -8.26 -14.19
C GLY A 142 7.24 -7.45 -14.06
N THR A 143 7.00 -6.43 -14.90
CA THR A 143 5.68 -5.76 -14.92
C THR A 143 4.58 -6.73 -15.34
N LEU A 144 4.84 -7.60 -16.31
CA LEU A 144 3.99 -8.74 -16.66
C LEU A 144 4.58 -10.00 -16.01
N PRO A 145 4.13 -10.42 -14.81
CA PRO A 145 4.73 -11.54 -14.08
C PRO A 145 4.63 -12.89 -14.82
N THR A 146 3.68 -13.04 -15.75
CA THR A 146 3.55 -14.22 -16.61
C THR A 146 4.32 -14.10 -17.93
N GLY A 147 4.99 -12.97 -18.17
CA GLY A 147 5.63 -12.63 -19.44
C GLY A 147 4.66 -12.33 -20.59
N ARG A 148 3.35 -12.36 -20.34
CA ARG A 148 2.31 -12.19 -21.37
C ARG A 148 1.41 -11.01 -21.04
N PRO A 149 0.95 -10.24 -22.04
CA PRO A 149 0.00 -9.17 -21.80
C PRO A 149 -1.40 -9.70 -21.43
N ARG A 150 -1.71 -10.96 -21.80
CA ARG A 150 -3.00 -11.60 -21.57
C ARG A 150 -2.86 -13.07 -21.20
N ASP A 151 -3.58 -13.45 -20.15
CA ASP A 151 -3.76 -14.82 -19.66
C ASP A 151 -5.24 -15.23 -19.76
N ARG A 152 -5.52 -16.51 -19.50
CA ARG A 152 -6.89 -17.03 -19.33
C ARG A 152 -7.06 -17.59 -17.92
N LEU A 153 -7.94 -16.98 -17.15
CA LEU A 153 -8.32 -17.43 -15.80
C LEU A 153 -9.73 -17.98 -15.87
N LEU A 154 -9.91 -19.28 -15.65
CA LEU A 154 -11.24 -19.93 -15.74
C LEU A 154 -11.98 -19.60 -17.06
N GLY A 155 -11.24 -19.58 -18.18
CA GLY A 155 -11.74 -19.21 -19.51
C GLY A 155 -11.86 -17.69 -19.77
N VAL A 156 -11.79 -16.86 -18.73
CA VAL A 156 -11.88 -15.39 -18.83
C VAL A 156 -10.52 -14.78 -19.17
N PRO A 157 -10.44 -13.98 -20.24
CA PRO A 157 -9.36 -13.03 -20.47
C PRO A 157 -8.98 -12.17 -19.27
N ALA A 158 -7.71 -12.19 -18.89
CA ALA A 158 -7.18 -11.32 -17.84
C ALA A 158 -5.79 -10.81 -18.18
N SER A 159 -5.42 -9.66 -17.63
CA SER A 159 -4.03 -9.18 -17.61
C SER A 159 -3.54 -9.18 -16.18
N LEU A 160 -2.43 -9.87 -15.93
CA LEU A 160 -1.75 -9.87 -14.64
C LEU A 160 -0.62 -8.87 -14.74
N VAL A 161 -0.63 -7.84 -13.88
CA VAL A 161 0.31 -6.72 -13.91
C VAL A 161 0.83 -6.46 -12.51
N SER A 162 2.15 -6.39 -12.34
CA SER A 162 2.82 -6.13 -11.07
C SER A 162 3.36 -4.71 -11.04
N TYR A 163 2.73 -3.82 -10.26
CA TYR A 163 3.18 -2.45 -10.01
C TYR A 163 2.81 -2.03 -8.59
N GLY A 164 3.77 -2.02 -7.66
CA GLY A 164 3.46 -1.90 -6.23
C GLY A 164 2.81 -3.16 -5.64
N ASN A 165 1.93 -3.84 -6.36
CA ASN A 165 1.41 -5.16 -6.05
C ASN A 165 1.06 -5.87 -7.36
N PRO A 166 1.01 -7.21 -7.37
CA PRO A 166 0.36 -7.95 -8.44
C PRO A 166 -1.14 -7.65 -8.45
N TYR A 167 -1.65 -7.31 -9.63
CA TYR A 167 -3.02 -6.92 -9.91
C TYR A 167 -3.54 -7.71 -11.11
N VAL A 168 -4.79 -8.16 -11.01
CA VAL A 168 -5.52 -8.82 -12.09
C VAL A 168 -6.52 -7.83 -12.64
N PHE A 169 -6.44 -7.55 -13.94
CA PHE A 169 -7.46 -6.80 -14.65
C PHE A 169 -8.27 -7.76 -15.51
N VAL A 170 -9.59 -7.59 -15.50
CA VAL A 170 -10.52 -8.28 -16.39
C VAL A 170 -11.45 -7.24 -17.02
N ASP A 171 -11.94 -7.54 -18.21
CA ASP A 171 -12.99 -6.72 -18.82
C ASP A 171 -14.31 -6.91 -18.06
N ALA A 172 -15.00 -5.79 -17.78
CA ALA A 172 -16.24 -5.75 -17.01
C ALA A 172 -17.36 -6.61 -17.63
N ARG A 173 -17.37 -6.82 -18.95
CA ARG A 173 -18.31 -7.71 -19.64
C ARG A 173 -18.18 -9.17 -19.20
N HIS A 174 -17.01 -9.55 -18.68
CA HIS A 174 -16.77 -10.88 -18.10
C HIS A 174 -16.92 -10.91 -16.57
N ALA A 175 -17.07 -9.76 -15.92
CA ALA A 175 -17.17 -9.63 -14.46
C ALA A 175 -18.63 -9.80 -13.97
N ARG A 176 -19.06 -11.06 -13.81
CA ARG A 176 -20.45 -11.40 -13.45
C ARG A 176 -20.87 -11.02 -12.03
N THR A 177 -20.12 -11.46 -11.02
CA THR A 177 -20.49 -11.31 -9.60
C THR A 177 -19.23 -11.16 -8.72
N ARG A 178 -19.40 -10.72 -7.46
CA ARG A 178 -18.30 -10.69 -6.49
C ARG A 178 -17.68 -12.09 -6.27
N PRO A 179 -18.45 -13.17 -6.04
CA PRO A 179 -17.89 -14.52 -5.96
C PRO A 179 -17.10 -14.93 -7.21
N HIS A 180 -17.59 -14.58 -8.41
CA HIS A 180 -16.88 -14.88 -9.65
C HIS A 180 -15.51 -14.17 -9.71
N LEU A 181 -15.45 -12.88 -9.38
CA LEU A 181 -14.18 -12.15 -9.31
C LEU A 181 -13.23 -12.74 -8.24
N LEU A 182 -13.76 -13.18 -7.11
CA LEU A 182 -12.94 -13.85 -6.08
C LEU A 182 -12.37 -15.18 -6.57
N ALA A 183 -13.12 -15.95 -7.37
CA ALA A 183 -12.63 -17.18 -7.99
C ALA A 183 -11.52 -16.90 -9.02
N LEU A 184 -11.69 -15.90 -9.88
CA LEU A 184 -10.65 -15.47 -10.83
C LEU A 184 -9.38 -15.00 -10.11
N ARG A 185 -9.54 -14.23 -9.02
CA ARG A 185 -8.42 -13.77 -8.19
C ARG A 185 -7.69 -14.93 -7.54
N ALA A 186 -8.41 -15.92 -7.01
CA ALA A 186 -7.84 -17.11 -6.41
C ALA A 186 -7.05 -17.94 -7.44
N GLU A 187 -7.53 -18.01 -8.68
CA GLU A 187 -6.82 -18.68 -9.76
C GLU A 187 -5.52 -17.96 -10.15
N ALA A 188 -5.57 -16.63 -10.30
CA ALA A 188 -4.38 -15.82 -10.50
C ALA A 188 -3.39 -15.95 -9.32
N ALA A 189 -3.88 -16.06 -8.08
CA ALA A 189 -3.01 -16.28 -6.92
C ALA A 189 -2.19 -17.56 -7.08
N ARG A 190 -2.82 -18.68 -7.44
CA ARG A 190 -2.12 -19.96 -7.68
C ARG A 190 -1.07 -19.83 -8.76
N LEU A 191 -1.43 -19.20 -9.89
CA LEU A 191 -0.51 -18.98 -11.01
C LEU A 191 0.73 -18.17 -10.60
N LEU A 192 0.56 -17.22 -9.69
CA LEU A 192 1.65 -16.37 -9.18
C LEU A 192 2.36 -16.96 -7.94
N GLY A 193 2.05 -18.20 -7.55
CA GLY A 193 2.66 -18.85 -6.38
C GLY A 193 2.20 -18.26 -5.03
N HIS A 194 1.06 -17.58 -4.99
CA HIS A 194 0.46 -17.03 -3.78
C HIS A 194 -0.65 -17.95 -3.24
N PRO A 195 -0.85 -18.01 -1.90
CA PRO A 195 -2.02 -18.66 -1.34
C PRO A 195 -3.32 -18.00 -1.83
N PRO A 196 -4.34 -18.78 -2.26
CA PRO A 196 -5.60 -18.24 -2.79
C PRO A 196 -6.35 -17.29 -1.85
N GLY A 197 -6.21 -17.50 -0.54
CA GLY A 197 -6.81 -16.67 0.51
C GLY A 197 -5.99 -15.44 0.89
N SER A 198 -4.80 -15.24 0.34
CA SER A 198 -3.94 -14.10 0.68
C SER A 198 -4.50 -12.77 0.17
N ALA A 199 -3.93 -11.66 0.64
CA ALA A 199 -4.29 -10.31 0.16
C ALA A 199 -3.92 -10.06 -1.31
N LEU A 200 -3.12 -10.94 -1.92
CA LEU A 200 -2.60 -10.81 -3.28
C LEU A 200 -2.97 -12.01 -4.18
N PRO A 201 -3.02 -11.82 -5.51
CA PRO A 201 -3.10 -10.52 -6.17
C PRO A 201 -4.41 -9.81 -5.82
N LYS A 202 -4.46 -8.52 -6.12
CA LYS A 202 -5.72 -7.75 -6.12
C LYS A 202 -6.41 -7.93 -7.47
N ILE A 203 -7.71 -7.64 -7.57
CA ILE A 203 -8.46 -7.77 -8.84
C ILE A 203 -9.36 -6.57 -9.08
N ALA A 204 -9.46 -6.14 -10.34
CA ALA A 204 -10.43 -5.17 -10.79
C ALA A 204 -11.06 -5.53 -12.14
N ALA A 205 -12.33 -5.16 -12.27
CA ALA A 205 -13.03 -5.14 -13.55
C ALA A 205 -12.89 -3.75 -14.18
N VAL A 206 -12.56 -3.70 -15.46
CA VAL A 206 -12.34 -2.49 -16.25
C VAL A 206 -13.37 -2.46 -17.38
N GLY A 207 -14.04 -1.33 -17.57
CA GLY A 207 -15.05 -1.19 -18.60
C GLY A 207 -15.22 0.26 -19.04
N GLU A 208 -16.08 0.48 -20.01
CA GLU A 208 -16.41 1.82 -20.50
C GLU A 208 -17.38 2.52 -19.53
N ALA A 209 -17.16 3.80 -19.30
CA ALA A 209 -18.06 4.68 -18.57
C ALA A 209 -19.13 5.27 -19.50
N PRO A 210 -20.26 5.77 -18.96
CA PRO A 210 -21.32 6.36 -19.78
C PRO A 210 -20.89 7.55 -20.67
N ASP A 211 -19.81 8.24 -20.30
CA ASP A 211 -19.23 9.36 -21.04
C ASP A 211 -18.13 8.93 -22.03
N GLY A 212 -18.01 7.62 -22.30
CA GLY A 212 -16.97 7.05 -23.16
C GLY A 212 -15.58 6.97 -22.50
N GLY A 213 -15.46 7.39 -21.23
CA GLY A 213 -14.23 7.28 -20.45
C GLY A 213 -13.98 5.86 -19.92
N LEU A 214 -12.87 5.68 -19.21
CA LEU A 214 -12.58 4.41 -18.54
C LEU A 214 -13.25 4.36 -17.16
N SER A 215 -13.86 3.23 -16.81
CA SER A 215 -14.34 2.91 -15.47
C SER A 215 -13.65 1.68 -14.91
N VAL A 216 -13.47 1.65 -13.59
CA VAL A 216 -12.85 0.53 -12.89
C VAL A 216 -13.53 0.26 -11.55
N ARG A 217 -13.78 -1.03 -11.28
CA ARG A 217 -14.31 -1.52 -10.00
C ARG A 217 -13.38 -2.58 -9.43
N ALA A 218 -12.77 -2.29 -8.28
CA ALA A 218 -11.79 -3.15 -7.64
C ALA A 218 -12.33 -3.87 -6.41
N LEU A 219 -11.81 -5.07 -6.16
CA LEU A 219 -11.90 -5.75 -4.87
C LEU A 219 -10.63 -5.52 -4.06
N THR A 220 -10.79 -5.47 -2.75
CA THR A 220 -9.74 -5.44 -1.73
C THR A 220 -10.05 -6.49 -0.66
N VAL A 221 -9.12 -6.72 0.27
CA VAL A 221 -9.40 -7.50 1.49
C VAL A 221 -10.63 -6.88 2.18
N GLY A 222 -11.64 -7.70 2.46
CA GLY A 222 -12.90 -7.27 3.09
C GLY A 222 -14.06 -6.95 2.11
N GLY A 223 -13.81 -6.70 0.82
CA GLY A 223 -14.88 -6.49 -0.15
C GLY A 223 -14.55 -5.51 -1.26
N TRP A 224 -15.54 -4.71 -1.68
CA TRP A 224 -15.33 -3.71 -2.72
C TRP A 224 -14.45 -2.57 -2.22
N HIS A 225 -13.49 -2.15 -3.04
CA HIS A 225 -12.73 -0.94 -2.76
C HIS A 225 -13.61 0.29 -3.07
N PRO A 226 -13.62 1.32 -2.21
CA PRO A 226 -14.48 2.50 -2.41
C PRO A 226 -14.08 3.31 -3.66
N ARG A 227 -12.78 3.36 -3.95
CA ARG A 227 -12.20 3.89 -5.20
C ARG A 227 -11.35 2.83 -5.88
N LEU A 228 -10.10 3.15 -6.22
CA LEU A 228 -9.05 2.21 -6.61
C LEU A 228 -7.86 2.36 -5.65
N ALA A 229 -7.21 1.25 -5.29
CA ALA A 229 -6.01 1.30 -4.48
C ALA A 229 -4.90 2.06 -5.23
N LEU A 230 -4.06 2.85 -4.54
CA LEU A 230 -2.99 3.61 -5.19
C LEU A 230 -2.09 2.74 -6.08
N THR A 231 -1.67 1.58 -5.57
CA THR A 231 -0.89 0.60 -6.35
C THR A 231 -1.72 -0.05 -7.47
N GLY A 232 -3.04 -0.17 -7.30
CA GLY A 232 -3.93 -0.58 -8.38
C GLY A 232 -4.06 0.46 -9.49
N ALA A 233 -4.04 1.75 -9.13
CA ALA A 233 -4.03 2.85 -10.10
C ALA A 233 -2.72 2.88 -10.90
N ALA A 234 -1.58 2.67 -10.23
CA ALA A 234 -0.29 2.50 -10.90
C ALA A 234 -0.30 1.28 -11.83
N ALA A 235 -0.76 0.12 -11.36
CA ALA A 235 -0.88 -1.08 -12.20
C ALA A 235 -1.83 -0.88 -13.39
N LEU A 236 -2.91 -0.12 -13.23
CA LEU A 236 -3.83 0.21 -14.32
C LEU A 236 -3.16 1.07 -15.40
N ALA A 237 -2.42 2.10 -14.99
CA ALA A 237 -1.67 2.93 -15.94
C ALA A 237 -0.57 2.15 -16.66
N ALA A 238 0.15 1.28 -15.94
CA ALA A 238 1.12 0.38 -16.55
C ALA A 238 0.46 -0.53 -17.58
N ALA A 239 -0.66 -1.17 -17.22
CA ALA A 239 -1.41 -2.05 -18.10
C ALA A 239 -1.87 -1.33 -19.38
N GLY A 240 -2.46 -0.14 -19.26
CA GLY A 240 -2.93 0.64 -20.39
C GLY A 240 -1.82 1.20 -21.29
N ALA A 241 -0.57 1.22 -20.81
CA ALA A 241 0.60 1.57 -21.61
C ALA A 241 1.17 0.39 -22.42
N LEU A 242 0.76 -0.84 -22.10
CA LEU A 242 1.24 -2.06 -22.74
C LEU A 242 0.24 -2.57 -23.77
N GLU A 243 0.73 -2.84 -24.97
CA GLU A 243 -0.10 -3.40 -26.05
C GLU A 243 -0.60 -4.81 -25.70
N GLY A 244 -1.83 -5.11 -26.13
CA GLY A 244 -2.43 -6.44 -26.00
C GLY A 244 -2.97 -6.78 -24.61
N THR A 245 -2.85 -5.89 -23.62
CA THR A 245 -3.51 -6.09 -22.32
C THR A 245 -5.03 -5.92 -22.45
N VAL A 246 -5.79 -6.39 -21.46
CA VAL A 246 -7.24 -6.15 -21.41
C VAL A 246 -7.60 -4.73 -20.99
N VAL A 247 -6.61 -3.92 -20.57
CA VAL A 247 -6.81 -2.54 -20.15
C VAL A 247 -6.58 -1.64 -21.38
N PRO A 248 -7.59 -0.90 -21.84
CA PRO A 248 -7.39 0.03 -22.95
C PRO A 248 -6.45 1.18 -22.52
N PRO A 249 -5.86 1.92 -23.47
CA PRO A 249 -5.03 3.07 -23.17
C PRO A 249 -5.76 4.07 -22.26
N VAL A 250 -5.12 4.39 -21.12
CA VAL A 250 -5.71 5.29 -20.12
C VAL A 250 -5.51 6.74 -20.56
N ARG A 251 -6.62 7.38 -20.98
CA ARG A 251 -6.64 8.80 -21.37
C ARG A 251 -7.52 9.58 -20.40
N GLY A 252 -6.92 10.48 -19.63
CA GLY A 252 -7.65 11.31 -18.66
C GLY A 252 -8.08 10.58 -17.39
N PRO A 253 -9.03 11.14 -16.62
CA PRO A 253 -9.48 10.57 -15.35
C PRO A 253 -10.22 9.23 -15.53
N VAL A 254 -9.90 8.25 -14.70
CA VAL A 254 -10.59 6.97 -14.64
C VAL A 254 -11.68 7.02 -13.58
N ARG A 255 -12.91 6.66 -13.93
CA ARG A 255 -14.05 6.63 -13.02
C ARG A 255 -13.98 5.42 -12.09
N THR A 256 -14.22 5.67 -10.82
CA THR A 256 -14.37 4.68 -9.76
C THR A 256 -15.67 4.98 -9.00
N PRO A 257 -16.15 4.07 -8.14
CA PRO A 257 -17.42 4.28 -7.43
C PRO A 257 -17.45 5.52 -6.54
N GLY A 258 -16.32 5.84 -5.90
CA GLY A 258 -16.19 6.97 -4.98
C GLY A 258 -15.66 8.24 -5.62
N GLY A 259 -15.52 8.32 -6.94
CA GLY A 259 -14.94 9.47 -7.66
C GLY A 259 -13.96 9.06 -8.75
N THR A 260 -13.08 9.95 -9.17
CA THR A 260 -12.09 9.66 -10.22
C THR A 260 -10.69 9.39 -9.65
N VAL A 261 -9.89 8.65 -10.41
CA VAL A 261 -8.44 8.54 -10.21
C VAL A 261 -7.74 8.99 -11.48
N THR A 262 -6.74 9.85 -11.33
CA THR A 262 -5.93 10.32 -12.46
C THR A 262 -4.57 9.65 -12.41
N VAL A 263 -4.16 9.09 -13.55
CA VAL A 263 -2.90 8.37 -13.70
C VAL A 263 -2.26 8.72 -15.03
N SER A 264 -0.94 8.58 -15.14
CA SER A 264 -0.21 8.68 -16.39
C SER A 264 0.93 7.67 -16.44
N ALA A 265 1.31 7.26 -17.64
CA ALA A 265 2.49 6.43 -17.90
C ALA A 265 3.46 7.22 -18.77
N GLY A 266 4.73 7.25 -18.37
CA GLY A 266 5.84 7.78 -19.14
C GLY A 266 6.86 6.67 -19.44
N PRO A 267 7.96 6.98 -20.16
CA PRO A 267 8.95 5.98 -20.57
C PRO A 267 9.69 5.34 -19.38
N ASP A 268 9.80 6.05 -18.25
CA ASP A 268 10.62 5.67 -17.10
C ASP A 268 9.82 5.50 -15.81
N ARG A 269 8.52 5.83 -15.83
CA ARG A 269 7.68 5.87 -14.61
C ARG A 269 6.19 5.73 -14.91
N VAL A 270 5.45 5.34 -13.87
CA VAL A 270 4.00 5.52 -13.80
C VAL A 270 3.68 6.49 -12.68
N SER A 271 2.77 7.44 -12.93
CA SER A 271 2.40 8.48 -11.96
C SER A 271 0.94 8.34 -11.54
N VAL A 272 0.69 8.56 -10.26
CA VAL A 272 -0.64 8.59 -9.66
C VAL A 272 -0.83 9.96 -9.00
N HIS A 273 -1.80 10.72 -9.51
CA HIS A 273 -1.90 12.17 -9.26
C HIS A 273 -2.89 12.51 -8.14
N HIS A 274 -2.73 13.72 -7.59
CA HIS A 274 -3.68 14.40 -6.70
C HIS A 274 -3.98 13.63 -5.41
N LYS A 275 -2.97 12.95 -4.86
CA LYS A 275 -3.14 12.11 -3.67
C LYS A 275 -2.95 12.90 -2.39
N ARG A 276 -3.87 12.71 -1.45
CA ARG A 276 -3.95 13.45 -0.20
C ARG A 276 -3.95 12.49 0.97
N ALA A 277 -3.28 12.87 2.04
CA ALA A 277 -3.39 12.23 3.34
C ALA A 277 -3.32 13.27 4.45
N THR A 278 -3.90 12.94 5.59
CA THR A 278 -4.01 13.83 6.75
C THR A 278 -3.73 13.04 8.01
N VAL A 279 -2.94 13.61 8.92
CA VAL A 279 -2.78 13.07 10.27
C VAL A 279 -4.08 13.31 11.03
N THR A 280 -4.70 12.24 11.53
CA THR A 280 -5.99 12.28 12.22
C THR A 280 -5.88 12.07 13.73
N GLY A 281 -4.70 11.69 14.21
CA GLY A 281 -4.46 11.48 15.64
C GLY A 281 -3.17 10.74 15.92
N THR A 282 -3.02 10.32 17.16
CA THR A 282 -1.88 9.52 17.66
C THR A 282 -2.38 8.19 18.21
N TRP A 283 -1.53 7.18 18.24
CA TRP A 283 -1.79 5.89 18.85
C TRP A 283 -0.65 5.51 19.78
N GLU A 284 -0.96 5.22 21.04
CA GLU A 284 0.05 4.74 21.99
C GLU A 284 0.33 3.26 21.75
N LEU A 285 1.60 2.95 21.49
CA LEU A 285 2.05 1.61 21.23
C LEU A 285 2.31 0.90 22.56
N PRO A 286 1.90 -0.37 22.71
CA PRO A 286 2.12 -1.15 23.93
C PRO A 286 3.58 -1.59 24.10
N TRP A 287 4.46 -1.23 23.16
CA TRP A 287 5.87 -1.58 23.17
C TRP A 287 6.64 -0.60 24.04
N ARG A 288 7.54 -1.14 24.85
CA ARG A 288 8.56 -0.39 25.58
C ARG A 288 9.90 -0.80 24.99
N ILE A 289 10.68 0.14 24.48
CA ILE A 289 12.06 -0.17 24.14
C ILE A 289 12.82 -0.29 25.45
N HIS A 290 13.34 -1.47 25.74
CA HIS A 290 14.50 -1.59 26.61
C HIS A 290 15.67 -1.11 25.78
N ALA A 291 16.16 0.11 26.04
CA ALA A 291 17.39 0.59 25.41
C ALA A 291 18.45 -0.49 25.61
N LYS A 292 18.89 -1.14 24.53
CA LYS A 292 20.09 -1.97 24.62
C LYS A 292 21.23 -0.98 24.81
N ALA A 293 21.86 -1.06 25.97
CA ALA A 293 23.11 -0.39 26.28
C ALA A 293 24.20 -0.81 25.29
#